data_AF-A0A5B0HNB7-F1
#
_entry.id   AF-A0A5B0HNB7-F1
#
_cell.length_a   1.000
_cell.length_b   1.000
_cell.length_c   1.000
_cell.angle_alpha   90.00
_cell.angle_beta   90.00
_cell.angle_gamma   90.00
#
_symmetry.space_group_name_H-M   'P 1'
#
loop_
_entity.id
_entity.type
_entity.pdbx_description
1 polymer ?
#
loop_
_entity_poly.entity_id
_entity_poly.type
_entity_poly.pdbx_seq_one_letter_code
_entity_poly.pdbx_strand_id
1 'polypeptide(L)'
;MQAGQDVRILDLKESAGAALLLLTGDFWVVESQHVALVRYDQDNVHRGEVAADDTAATGYIAAAEMAWAMATPFTSWYESHPEYRRQQLVA
;
A
#
# COMPACT_ATOMS: atom_id res chain seq x y z
N MET A 1 4.23 15.98 13.87
CA MET A 1 4.96 14.88 14.54
C MET A 1 5.06 13.74 13.53
N GLN A 2 6.26 13.42 13.05
CA GLN A 2 6.50 12.20 12.27
C GLN A 2 6.77 11.09 13.28
N ALA A 3 5.89 10.10 13.37
CA ALA A 3 6.05 8.94 14.25
C ALA A 3 7.06 7.92 13.69
N GLY A 4 8.15 8.39 13.07
CA GLY A 4 9.19 7.56 12.44
C GLY A 4 8.76 6.78 11.18
N GLN A 5 7.48 6.81 10.81
CA GLN A 5 6.93 6.15 9.62
C GLN A 5 6.28 7.18 8.69
N ASP A 6 6.54 7.07 7.38
CA ASP A 6 5.83 7.80 6.33
C ASP A 6 4.81 6.85 5.70
N VAL A 7 3.53 7.19 5.83
CA VAL A 7 2.41 6.40 5.30
C VAL A 7 1.71 7.26 4.27
N ARG A 8 1.46 6.68 3.10
CA ARG A 8 0.79 7.34 1.98
C ARG A 8 -0.40 6.51 1.51
N ILE A 9 -1.40 7.19 0.96
CA ILE A 9 -2.64 6.60 0.45
C ILE A 9 -2.66 6.73 -1.06
N LEU A 10 -2.80 5.60 -1.74
CA LEU A 10 -3.08 5.53 -3.16
C LEU A 10 -4.59 5.37 -3.35
N ASP A 11 -5.29 6.47 -3.63
CA ASP A 11 -6.74 6.44 -3.81
C ASP A 11 -7.12 5.96 -5.22
N LEU A 12 -7.72 4.78 -5.28
CA LEU A 12 -8.10 4.12 -6.53
C LEU A 12 -9.31 4.78 -7.22
N LYS A 13 -10.13 5.54 -6.47
CA LYS A 13 -11.26 6.26 -7.05
C LYS A 13 -10.79 7.53 -7.76
N GLU A 14 -9.73 8.14 -7.24
CA GLU A 14 -9.20 9.40 -7.75
C GLU A 14 -8.10 9.19 -8.81
N SER A 15 -7.52 7.99 -8.90
CA SER A 15 -6.43 7.68 -9.82
C SER A 15 -6.74 6.45 -10.67
N ALA A 16 -7.32 6.67 -11.86
CA ALA A 16 -7.71 5.59 -12.77
C ALA A 16 -6.56 4.64 -13.16
N GLY A 17 -5.32 5.15 -13.20
CA GLY A 17 -4.11 4.35 -13.48
C GLY A 17 -3.67 3.46 -12.30
N ALA A 18 -4.10 3.77 -11.07
CA ALA A 18 -3.70 3.04 -9.88
C ALA A 18 -4.35 1.66 -9.76
N ALA A 19 -5.49 1.44 -10.43
CA ALA A 19 -6.20 0.16 -10.40
C ALA A 19 -5.35 -1.01 -10.90
N LEU A 20 -4.41 -0.76 -11.84
CA LEU A 20 -3.49 -1.79 -12.32
C LEU A 20 -2.48 -2.24 -11.26
N LEU A 21 -2.12 -1.35 -10.32
CA LEU A 21 -1.18 -1.66 -9.25
C LEU A 21 -1.78 -2.65 -8.24
N LEU A 22 -3.11 -2.76 -8.13
CA LEU A 22 -3.75 -3.78 -7.30
C LEU A 22 -3.44 -5.22 -7.72
N LEU A 23 -3.09 -5.44 -9.00
CA LEU A 23 -2.74 -6.78 -9.49
C LEU A 23 -1.43 -7.30 -8.89
N THR A 24 -0.62 -6.43 -8.28
CA THR A 24 0.60 -6.83 -7.56
C THR A 24 0.28 -7.49 -6.21
N GLY A 25 -0.92 -7.27 -5.66
CA GLY A 25 -1.27 -7.73 -4.31
C GLY A 25 -0.43 -7.07 -3.22
N ASP A 26 -0.45 -7.66 -2.04
CA ASP A 26 0.32 -7.16 -0.90
C ASP A 26 1.76 -7.68 -0.94
N PHE A 27 2.73 -6.78 -0.83
CA PHE A 27 4.14 -7.13 -0.77
C PHE A 27 4.95 -6.11 0.01
N TRP A 28 6.13 -6.54 0.45
CA TRP A 28 7.13 -5.70 1.09
C TRP A 28 8.33 -5.55 0.18
N VAL A 29 8.88 -4.33 0.11
CA VAL A 29 10.23 -4.09 -0.41
C VAL A 29 11.14 -3.84 0.78
N VAL A 30 12.16 -4.66 0.93
CA VAL A 30 13.13 -4.61 2.03
C VAL A 30 14.48 -4.17 1.46
N GLU A 31 15.07 -3.15 2.08
CA GLU A 31 16.36 -2.57 1.67
C GLU A 31 16.41 -2.17 0.18
N SER A 32 15.26 -1.77 -0.39
CA SER A 32 15.11 -1.40 -1.80
C SER A 32 15.54 -2.46 -2.82
N GLN A 33 15.66 -3.73 -2.39
CA GLN A 33 16.22 -4.80 -3.23
C GLN A 33 15.46 -6.12 -3.11
N HIS A 34 15.00 -6.46 -1.91
CA HIS A 34 14.35 -7.74 -1.66
C HIS A 34 12.85 -7.60 -1.62
N VAL A 35 12.13 -8.55 -2.22
CA VAL A 35 10.66 -8.52 -2.26
C VAL A 35 10.08 -9.74 -1.58
N ALA A 36 9.17 -9.51 -0.64
CA ALA A 36 8.40 -10.53 0.05
C ALA A 36 6.92 -10.38 -0.27
N LEU A 37 6.34 -11.36 -0.97
CA LEU A 37 4.93 -11.39 -1.34
C LEU A 37 4.12 -11.92 -0.16
N VAL A 38 3.12 -11.17 0.28
CA VAL A 38 2.24 -11.58 1.39
C VAL A 38 1.16 -12.51 0.84
N ARG A 39 0.98 -13.67 1.47
CA ARG A 39 -0.02 -14.65 1.05
C ARG A 39 -1.20 -14.68 2.01
N TYR A 40 -2.39 -14.69 1.43
CA TYR A 40 -3.63 -14.93 2.14
C TYR A 40 -4.32 -16.14 1.52
N ASP A 41 -5.11 -16.85 2.32
CA ASP A 41 -5.99 -17.89 1.80
C ASP A 41 -7.33 -17.31 1.29
N GLN A 42 -8.26 -18.19 0.94
CA GLN A 42 -9.58 -17.83 0.42
C GLN A 42 -10.46 -17.10 1.45
N ASP A 43 -10.15 -17.22 2.74
CA ASP A 43 -10.85 -16.53 3.83
C ASP A 43 -10.15 -15.21 4.22
N ASN A 44 -9.17 -14.76 3.42
CA ASN A 44 -8.31 -13.61 3.68
C ASN A 44 -7.47 -13.72 4.97
N VAL A 45 -7.17 -14.95 5.40
CA VAL A 45 -6.28 -15.18 6.55
C VAL A 45 -4.83 -15.16 6.09
N HIS A 46 -3.98 -14.39 6.76
CA HIS A 46 -2.54 -14.33 6.49
C HIS A 46 -1.89 -15.72 6.66
N ARG A 47 -1.11 -16.12 5.65
CA ARG A 47 -0.42 -17.42 5.56
C ARG A 47 1.10 -17.29 5.50
N GLY A 48 1.64 -16.09 5.71
CA GLY A 48 3.07 -15.79 5.65
C GLY A 48 3.52 -15.21 4.32
N GLU A 49 4.84 -15.10 4.17
CA GLU A 49 5.49 -14.42 3.06
C GLU A 49 6.28 -15.41 2.18
N VAL A 50 6.31 -15.12 0.88
CA VAL A 50 7.15 -15.85 -0.09
C VAL A 50 8.08 -14.86 -0.76
N ALA A 51 9.38 -15.13 -0.73
CA ALA A 51 10.36 -14.31 -1.45
C ALA A 51 10.11 -14.38 -2.96
N ALA A 52 10.06 -13.23 -3.62
CA ALA A 52 10.11 -13.18 -5.07
C ALA A 52 11.54 -13.50 -5.54
N ASP A 53 11.65 -14.18 -6.69
CA ASP A 53 12.96 -14.30 -7.34
C ASP A 53 13.44 -12.94 -7.87
N ASP A 54 14.74 -12.83 -8.18
CA ASP A 54 15.36 -11.57 -8.59
C ASP A 54 14.73 -10.97 -9.85
N THR A 55 14.25 -11.82 -10.77
CA THR A 55 13.62 -11.37 -12.02
C THR A 55 12.26 -10.72 -11.73
N ALA A 56 11.45 -11.37 -10.90
CA ALA A 56 10.16 -10.84 -10.46
C ALA A 56 10.32 -9.62 -9.55
N ALA A 57 11.31 -9.61 -8.66
CA ALA A 57 11.56 -8.55 -7.68
C ALA A 57 11.69 -7.17 -8.35
N THR A 58 12.35 -7.11 -9.52
CA THR A 58 12.52 -5.85 -10.28
C THR A 58 11.19 -5.21 -10.64
N GLY A 59 10.19 -6.00 -11.04
CA GLY A 59 8.86 -5.50 -11.38
C GLY A 59 8.09 -4.98 -10.17
N TYR A 60 8.18 -5.66 -9.03
CA TYR A 60 7.55 -5.23 -7.78
C TYR A 60 8.17 -3.95 -7.23
N ILE A 61 9.49 -3.79 -7.31
CA ILE A 61 10.18 -2.57 -6.90
C ILE A 61 9.71 -1.39 -7.75
N ALA A 62 9.68 -1.54 -9.07
CA ALA A 62 9.17 -0.50 -9.97
C ALA A 62 7.69 -0.16 -9.67
N ALA A 63 6.86 -1.15 -9.40
CA ALA A 63 5.46 -0.93 -9.02
C ALA A 63 5.34 -0.17 -7.69
N ALA A 64 6.18 -0.48 -6.69
CA ALA A 64 6.20 0.23 -5.42
C ALA A 64 6.63 1.70 -5.59
N GLU A 65 7.66 1.97 -6.40
CA GLU A 65 8.09 3.34 -6.70
C GLU A 65 6.99 4.15 -7.40
N MET A 66 6.30 3.54 -8.38
CA MET A 66 5.16 4.15 -9.05
C MET A 66 4.01 4.43 -8.08
N ALA A 67 3.64 3.46 -7.25
CA ALA A 67 2.62 3.62 -6.23
C ALA A 67 2.97 4.76 -5.27
N TRP A 68 4.23 4.83 -4.83
CA TRP A 68 4.72 5.85 -3.91
C TRP A 68 4.64 7.27 -4.50
N ALA A 69 5.04 7.41 -5.76
CA ALA A 69 4.99 8.68 -6.48
C ALA A 69 3.56 9.19 -6.70
N MET A 70 2.60 8.28 -6.87
CA MET A 70 1.18 8.59 -7.07
C MET A 70 0.42 8.82 -5.77
N ALA A 71 0.88 8.24 -4.65
CA ALA A 71 0.17 8.28 -3.38
C ALA A 71 0.29 9.66 -2.70
N THR A 72 -0.72 10.02 -1.90
CA THR A 72 -0.77 11.24 -1.08
C THR A 72 -0.38 10.94 0.37
N PRO A 73 0.33 11.81 1.11
CA PRO A 73 0.59 11.59 2.53
C PRO A 73 -0.71 11.33 3.31
N PHE A 74 -0.70 10.36 4.22
CA PHE A 74 -1.90 9.94 4.97
C PHE A 74 -2.60 11.11 5.66
N THR A 75 -1.85 11.99 6.32
CA THR A 75 -2.45 13.14 7.04
C THR A 75 -3.21 14.06 6.10
N SER A 76 -2.65 14.35 4.93
CA SER A 76 -3.30 15.20 3.92
C SER A 76 -4.52 14.52 3.31
N TRP A 77 -4.43 13.23 3.00
CA TRP A 77 -5.58 12.46 2.51
C TRP A 77 -6.70 12.38 3.57
N TYR A 78 -6.36 12.13 4.84
CA TYR A 78 -7.34 12.05 5.93
C TYR A 78 -8.02 13.41 6.24
N GLU A 79 -7.31 14.51 6.06
CA GLU A 79 -7.85 15.87 6.16
C GLU A 79 -8.87 16.18 5.05
N SER A 80 -8.66 15.66 3.84
CA SER A 80 -9.58 15.87 2.71
C SER A 80 -10.78 14.92 2.69
N HIS A 81 -10.78 13.85 3.49
CA HIS A 81 -11.85 12.84 3.54
C HIS A 81 -12.57 12.79 4.92
N PRO A 82 -13.36 13.83 5.28
CA PRO A 82 -14.06 13.88 6.56
C PRO A 82 -15.08 12.74 6.76
N GLU A 83 -15.58 12.13 5.69
CA GLU A 83 -16.55 11.03 5.71
C GLU A 83 -16.02 9.74 6.37
N TYR A 84 -14.70 9.51 6.35
CA TYR A 84 -14.10 8.35 7.01
C TYR A 84 -13.75 8.60 8.48
N ARG A 85 -13.96 9.81 8.98
CA ARG A 85 -13.79 10.11 10.40
C ARG A 85 -14.96 9.45 11.14
N ARG A 86 -14.65 8.56 12.08
CA ARG A 86 -15.67 8.06 13.02
C ARG A 86 -16.35 9.27 13.64
N GLN A 87 -17.66 9.39 13.47
CA GLN A 87 -18.46 10.28 14.30
C GLN A 87 -18.22 9.84 15.74
N GLN A 88 -17.45 10.62 16.50
CA GLN A 88 -17.50 10.51 17.95
C GLN A 88 -18.89 11.01 18.34
N LEU A 89 -19.85 10.10 18.46
CA LEU A 89 -21.03 10.35 19.27
C LEU A 89 -20.51 10.44 20.71
N VAL A 90 -20.19 11.67 21.13
CA VAL A 90 -20.01 12.00 22.53
C VAL A 90 -21.40 12.00 23.13
N ALA A 91 -21.68 11.01 23.97
CA ALA A 91 -22.82 10.99 24.89
C ALA A 91 -22.55 11.94 26.06
#